data_AF-A0A661IFI6-F1
#
_entry.id   AF-A0A661IFI6-F1
#
_cell.length_a   1.000
_cell.length_b   1.000
_cell.length_c   1.000
_cell.angle_alpha   90.00
_cell.angle_beta   90.00
_cell.angle_gamma   90.00
#
_symmetry.space_group_name_H-M   'P 1'
#
loop_
_entity.id
_entity.type
_entity.pdbx_description
1 polymer ?
#
loop_
_entity_poly.entity_id
_entity_poly.type
_entity_poly.pdbx_seq_one_letter_code
_entity_poly.pdbx_strand_id
1 'polypeptide(L)'
;MNKNFNNWNTVKKETQQITKKVYFKDRDIFWTKIGENIGFEQNGKGEEFQRPVLVVKRYTNDMFLGIPLSTTLREGSFYFKFSFLEDKQSTALLVQHKLYSNKRLIKKIGMINKIDFKNLQAKLHNLIFGEDFCSSKKSDPEGNCINIIANKIKKVNGENTIDDFKSI
;
A
#
# COMPACT_ATOMS: atom_id res chain seq x y z
N MET A 1 -7.18 -17.76 15.83
CA MET A 1 -6.23 -17.17 16.80
C MET A 1 -6.95 -16.07 17.56
N ASN A 2 -6.82 -16.03 18.88
CA ASN A 2 -7.47 -15.00 19.69
C ASN A 2 -6.77 -13.65 19.49
N LYS A 3 -7.52 -12.59 19.22
CA LYS A 3 -6.99 -11.26 18.94
C LYS A 3 -6.58 -10.57 20.24
N ASN A 4 -5.40 -9.94 20.27
CA ASN A 4 -4.92 -9.25 21.48
C ASN A 4 -5.25 -7.76 21.49
N PHE A 5 -6.54 -7.44 21.40
CA PHE A 5 -7.01 -6.05 21.36
C PHE A 5 -6.72 -5.29 22.66
N ASN A 6 -6.79 -5.95 23.81
CA ASN A 6 -6.53 -5.33 25.10
C ASN A 6 -5.08 -4.85 25.21
N ASN A 7 -4.10 -5.68 24.84
CA ASN A 7 -2.70 -5.25 24.82
C ASN A 7 -2.46 -4.15 23.78
N TRP A 8 -3.09 -4.26 22.59
CA TRP A 8 -2.98 -3.21 21.59
C TRP A 8 -3.51 -1.86 22.11
N ASN A 9 -4.61 -1.86 22.86
CA ASN A 9 -5.13 -0.63 23.47
C ASN A 9 -4.11 0.01 24.43
N THR A 10 -3.43 -0.79 25.25
CA THR A 10 -2.36 -0.31 26.13
C THR A 10 -1.24 0.34 25.32
N VAL A 11 -0.67 -0.37 24.34
CA VAL A 11 0.38 0.15 23.46
C VAL A 11 -0.05 1.42 22.73
N LYS A 12 -1.32 1.50 22.31
CA LYS A 12 -1.88 2.68 21.63
C LYS A 12 -1.93 3.90 22.55
N LYS A 13 -2.35 3.72 23.82
CA LYS A 13 -2.36 4.80 24.83
C LYS A 13 -0.95 5.32 25.10
N GLU A 14 0.03 4.43 25.25
CA GLU A 14 1.43 4.82 25.42
C GLU A 14 1.97 5.56 24.20
N THR A 15 1.69 5.05 22.99
CA THR A 15 2.09 5.68 21.73
C THR A 15 1.54 7.10 21.60
N GLN A 16 0.31 7.34 22.08
CA GLN A 16 -0.30 8.67 22.08
C GLN A 16 0.45 9.67 22.95
N GLN A 17 1.04 9.23 24.07
CA GLN A 17 1.79 10.09 24.99
C GLN A 17 3.18 10.48 24.50
N ILE A 18 3.69 9.84 23.44
CA ILE A 18 5.01 10.17 22.87
C ILE A 18 5.02 11.61 22.36
N THR A 19 5.88 12.46 22.94
CA THR A 19 6.08 13.87 22.54
C THR A 19 7.27 14.07 21.60
N LYS A 20 8.14 13.06 21.48
CA LYS A 20 9.31 13.10 20.60
C LYS A 20 8.88 13.28 19.15
N LYS A 21 9.36 14.36 18.52
CA LYS A 21 9.13 14.59 17.09
C LYS A 21 9.97 13.63 16.25
N VAL A 22 9.31 12.90 15.36
CA VAL A 22 9.96 12.05 14.35
C VAL A 22 9.74 12.69 12.98
N TYR A 23 10.82 13.06 12.32
CA TYR A 23 10.80 13.57 10.95
C TYR A 23 10.86 12.42 9.96
N PHE A 24 10.09 12.54 8.89
CA PHE A 24 10.00 11.55 7.82
C PHE A 24 9.81 12.26 6.48
N LYS A 25 10.21 11.57 5.42
CA LYS A 25 10.05 12.02 4.04
C LYS A 25 9.49 10.90 3.19
N ASP A 26 8.95 11.25 2.04
CA ASP A 26 8.56 10.28 1.02
C ASP A 26 9.75 9.36 0.70
N ARG A 27 9.46 8.07 0.47
CA ARG A 27 10.41 6.96 0.29
C ARG A 27 11.03 6.39 1.55
N ASP A 28 10.90 7.06 2.70
CA ASP A 28 11.43 6.48 3.94
C ASP A 28 10.67 5.23 4.35
N ILE A 29 11.40 4.28 4.93
CA ILE A 29 10.82 3.04 5.46
C ILE A 29 11.10 2.99 6.96
N PHE A 30 10.05 2.78 7.75
CA PHE A 30 10.12 2.80 9.20
C PHE A 30 9.48 1.55 9.81
N TRP A 31 10.07 1.03 10.88
CA TRP A 31 9.29 0.24 11.85
C TRP A 31 8.21 1.14 12.45
N THR A 32 6.97 0.68 12.35
CA THR A 32 5.77 1.47 12.69
C THR A 32 4.79 0.61 13.47
N LYS A 33 4.23 1.16 14.55
CA LYS A 33 3.14 0.52 15.34
C LYS A 33 1.82 0.59 14.55
N ILE A 34 1.47 -0.49 13.85
CA ILE A 34 0.28 -0.55 12.99
C ILE A 34 -0.94 -1.20 13.67
N GLY A 35 -0.72 -1.89 14.80
CA GLY A 35 -1.76 -2.39 15.69
C GLY A 35 -2.31 -3.78 15.36
N GLU A 36 -3.15 -4.28 16.28
CA GLU A 36 -4.02 -5.43 16.05
C GLU A 36 -5.32 -4.91 15.41
N ASN A 37 -5.55 -5.27 14.15
CA ASN A 37 -6.64 -4.79 13.31
C ASN A 37 -7.72 -5.86 13.10
N ILE A 38 -8.87 -5.44 12.60
CA ILE A 38 -10.08 -6.25 12.44
C ILE A 38 -10.11 -6.94 11.07
N GLY A 39 -10.75 -8.12 11.02
CA GLY A 39 -10.97 -8.85 9.77
C GLY A 39 -9.70 -9.06 8.94
N PHE A 40 -9.74 -8.58 7.68
CA PHE A 40 -8.69 -8.75 6.68
C PHE A 40 -7.63 -7.64 6.68
N GLU A 41 -7.70 -6.69 7.61
CA GLU A 41 -6.69 -5.66 7.73
C GLU A 41 -5.34 -6.23 8.19
N GLN A 42 -4.27 -5.60 7.70
CA GLN A 42 -2.93 -6.05 8.04
C GLN A 42 -2.59 -5.74 9.50
N ASN A 43 -2.42 -6.81 10.30
CA ASN A 43 -1.99 -6.72 11.69
C ASN A 43 -0.49 -6.50 11.82
N GLY A 44 -0.07 -5.81 12.89
CA GLY A 44 1.28 -5.76 13.39
C GLY A 44 1.85 -7.11 13.82
N LYS A 45 3.12 -7.15 14.23
CA LYS A 45 3.75 -8.32 14.85
C LYS A 45 4.54 -7.92 16.10
N GLY A 46 4.78 -8.90 16.97
CA GLY A 46 5.50 -8.71 18.23
C GLY A 46 4.68 -7.93 19.26
N GLU A 47 5.30 -7.66 20.41
CA GLU A 47 4.66 -7.02 21.56
C GLU A 47 4.16 -5.60 21.26
N GLU A 48 4.85 -4.88 20.37
CA GLU A 48 4.48 -3.52 19.97
C GLU A 48 3.57 -3.44 18.73
N PHE A 49 3.12 -4.59 18.20
CA PHE A 49 2.28 -4.65 17.00
C PHE A 49 2.88 -3.86 15.81
N GLN A 50 4.16 -4.09 15.55
CA GLN A 50 4.93 -3.32 14.58
C GLN A 50 5.08 -4.02 13.23
N ARG A 51 5.22 -3.20 12.17
CA ARG A 51 5.66 -3.62 10.82
C ARG A 51 6.50 -2.54 10.16
N PRO A 52 7.34 -2.90 9.18
CA PRO A 52 7.91 -1.91 8.29
C PRO A 52 6.77 -1.26 7.47
N VAL A 53 6.80 0.07 7.36
CA VAL A 53 5.87 0.85 6.56
C VAL A 53 6.67 1.80 5.69
N LEU A 54 6.37 1.82 4.39
CA LEU A 54 6.88 2.77 3.42
C LEU A 54 6.04 4.05 3.48
N VAL A 55 6.69 5.21 3.62
CA VAL A 55 6.07 6.53 3.46
C VAL A 55 5.90 6.83 1.97
N VAL A 56 4.66 6.83 1.50
CA VAL A 56 4.33 7.10 0.09
C VAL A 56 4.11 8.59 -0.16
N LYS A 57 3.42 9.26 0.76
CA LYS A 57 3.14 10.69 0.64
C LYS A 57 3.02 11.32 2.01
N ARG A 58 3.86 12.30 2.30
CA ARG A 58 3.70 13.20 3.44
C ARG A 58 2.54 14.17 3.18
N TYR A 59 1.55 14.18 4.08
CA TYR A 59 0.45 15.16 4.03
C TYR A 59 0.73 16.36 4.93
N THR A 60 1.24 16.10 6.14
CA THR A 60 1.64 17.14 7.09
C THR A 60 2.94 16.72 7.79
N ASN A 61 3.45 17.54 8.70
CA ASN A 61 4.59 17.14 9.54
C ASN A 61 4.28 15.99 10.51
N ASP A 62 2.99 15.67 10.71
CA ASP A 62 2.53 14.69 11.69
C ASP A 62 1.79 13.51 11.08
N MET A 63 1.56 13.52 9.76
CA MET A 63 0.69 12.56 9.09
C MET A 63 1.12 12.22 7.66
N PHE A 64 1.00 10.95 7.30
CA PHE A 64 1.39 10.44 5.98
C PHE A 64 0.57 9.26 5.50
N LEU A 65 0.50 9.09 4.18
CA LEU A 65 0.07 7.85 3.55
C LEU A 65 1.20 6.83 3.62
N GLY A 66 0.94 5.69 4.24
CA GLY A 66 1.89 4.59 4.38
C GLY A 66 1.40 3.30 3.76
N ILE A 67 2.34 2.47 3.30
CA ILE A 67 2.08 1.09 2.84
C ILE A 67 2.84 0.11 3.74
N PRO A 68 2.14 -0.82 4.42
CA PRO A 68 2.79 -1.90 5.16
C PRO A 68 3.61 -2.81 4.24
N LEU A 69 4.76 -3.25 4.73
CA LEU A 69 5.60 -4.21 4.05
C LEU A 69 5.50 -5.60 4.71
N SER A 70 5.81 -6.62 3.92
CA SER A 70 5.95 -8.01 4.33
C SER A 70 7.26 -8.57 3.79
N THR A 71 7.87 -9.48 4.55
CA THR A 71 9.00 -10.30 4.09
C THR A 71 8.54 -11.49 3.25
N THR A 72 7.27 -11.89 3.35
CA THR A 72 6.70 -12.92 2.49
C THR A 72 6.58 -12.38 1.07
N LEU A 73 7.24 -13.06 0.13
CA LEU A 73 7.12 -12.77 -1.29
C LEU A 73 5.72 -13.13 -1.77
N ARG A 74 5.01 -12.15 -2.33
CA ARG A 74 3.68 -12.35 -2.93
C ARG A 74 3.65 -11.75 -4.32
N GLU A 75 2.96 -12.45 -5.22
CA GLU A 75 2.73 -12.00 -6.58
C GLU A 75 1.28 -11.55 -6.78
N GLY A 76 1.07 -10.65 -7.75
CA GLY A 76 -0.25 -10.17 -8.13
C GLY A 76 -0.40 -8.65 -8.14
N SER A 77 -1.61 -8.20 -8.46
CA SER A 77 -1.94 -6.78 -8.63
C SER A 77 -1.91 -5.99 -7.31
N PHE A 78 -2.16 -6.66 -6.18
CA PHE A 78 -2.19 -6.04 -4.84
C PHE A 78 -0.82 -5.88 -4.18
N TYR A 79 0.25 -6.35 -4.83
CA TYR A 79 1.58 -6.43 -4.23
C TYR A 79 2.63 -5.74 -5.10
N PHE A 80 3.66 -5.18 -4.50
CA PHE A 80 4.80 -4.65 -5.23
C PHE A 80 6.10 -5.09 -4.55
N LYS A 81 6.95 -5.80 -5.30
CA LYS A 81 8.23 -6.30 -4.80
C LYS A 81 9.34 -5.30 -5.10
N PHE A 82 10.22 -5.09 -4.13
CA PHE A 82 11.41 -4.26 -4.27
C PHE A 82 12.43 -4.62 -3.21
N SER A 83 13.65 -4.11 -3.37
CA SER A 83 14.71 -4.25 -2.38
C SER A 83 15.13 -2.87 -1.88
N PHE A 84 15.30 -2.74 -0.56
CA PHE A 84 15.86 -1.54 0.08
C PHE A 84 17.02 -1.87 1.03
N LEU A 85 17.26 -3.17 1.25
CA LEU A 85 18.41 -3.74 1.93
C LEU A 85 19.07 -4.70 0.95
N GLU A 86 20.38 -4.83 1.04
CA GLU A 86 21.14 -5.82 0.28
C GLU A 86 20.61 -7.23 0.58
N ASP A 87 20.42 -8.02 -0.48
CA ASP A 87 19.94 -9.41 -0.45
C ASP A 87 18.59 -9.66 0.26
N LYS A 88 17.79 -8.61 0.48
CA LYS A 88 16.46 -8.75 1.08
C LYS A 88 15.38 -8.10 0.22
N GLN A 89 14.58 -8.95 -0.38
CA GLN A 89 13.34 -8.53 -1.03
C GLN A 89 12.25 -8.26 -0.01
N SER A 90 11.49 -7.20 -0.26
CA SER A 90 10.31 -6.82 0.51
C SER A 90 9.12 -6.67 -0.41
N THR A 91 7.94 -7.03 0.10
CA THR A 91 6.68 -6.87 -0.63
C THR A 91 5.85 -5.77 0.03
N ALA A 92 5.57 -4.70 -0.70
CA ALA A 92 4.57 -3.69 -0.33
C ALA A 92 3.16 -4.24 -0.55
N LEU A 93 2.33 -4.17 0.50
CA LEU A 93 0.94 -4.64 0.49
C LEU A 93 0.04 -3.48 0.06
N LEU A 94 -0.07 -3.23 -1.24
CA LEU A 94 -0.67 -2.00 -1.79
C LEU A 94 -2.12 -1.79 -1.32
N VAL A 95 -2.95 -2.84 -1.27
CA VAL A 95 -4.34 -2.76 -0.79
C VAL A 95 -4.47 -2.43 0.70
N GLN A 96 -3.39 -2.53 1.46
CA GLN A 96 -3.34 -2.24 2.89
C GLN A 96 -2.77 -0.83 3.17
N HIS A 97 -2.71 0.03 2.15
CA HIS A 97 -2.31 1.42 2.32
C HIS A 97 -3.28 2.15 3.25
N LYS A 98 -2.76 2.95 4.18
CA LYS A 98 -3.58 3.79 5.04
C LYS A 98 -2.83 4.98 5.60
N LEU A 99 -3.57 5.84 6.26
CA LEU A 99 -3.06 7.03 6.93
C LEU A 99 -2.42 6.65 8.27
N TYR A 100 -1.25 7.22 8.56
CA TYR A 100 -0.54 7.03 9.80
C TYR A 100 -0.13 8.39 10.41
N SER A 101 -0.11 8.43 11.74
CA SER A 101 0.52 9.52 12.49
C SER A 101 2.01 9.23 12.71
N ASN A 102 2.84 10.26 12.70
CA ASN A 102 4.28 10.18 12.98
C ASN A 102 4.61 9.61 14.37
N LYS A 103 3.71 9.75 15.36
CA LYS A 103 3.83 9.15 16.70
C LYS A 103 4.01 7.63 16.67
N ARG A 104 3.54 6.98 15.59
CA ARG A 104 3.65 5.53 15.40
C ARG A 104 5.02 5.09 14.89
N LEU A 105 5.84 6.02 14.40
CA LEU A 105 7.16 5.73 13.85
C LEU A 105 8.14 5.43 14.99
N ILE A 106 8.80 4.28 14.90
CA ILE A 106 9.77 3.82 15.90
C ILE A 106 11.19 4.14 15.42
N LYS A 107 11.58 3.55 14.29
CA LYS A 107 12.95 3.63 13.76
C LYS A 107 12.93 3.58 12.23
N LYS A 108 13.67 4.50 11.61
CA LYS A 108 13.95 4.44 10.16
C LYS A 108 14.87 3.26 9.88
N ILE A 109 14.49 2.42 8.93
CA ILE A 109 15.26 1.22 8.55
C ILE A 109 15.77 1.24 7.12
N GLY A 110 15.32 2.19 6.31
CA GLY A 110 15.79 2.30 4.94
C GLY A 110 15.05 3.34 4.12
N MET A 111 15.32 3.30 2.82
CA MET A 111 14.68 4.15 1.82
C MET A 111 14.59 3.37 0.52
N ILE A 112 13.43 3.41 -0.12
CA ILE A 112 13.26 2.82 -1.46
C ILE A 112 13.97 3.68 -2.51
N ASN A 113 14.59 3.03 -3.51
CA ASN A 113 15.22 3.73 -4.62
C ASN A 113 14.17 4.48 -5.47
N LYS A 114 14.63 5.49 -6.22
CA LYS A 114 13.72 6.40 -6.95
C LYS A 114 12.93 5.70 -8.05
N ILE A 115 13.50 4.68 -8.70
CA ILE A 115 12.89 3.99 -9.84
C ILE A 115 11.75 3.12 -9.33
N ASP A 116 12.02 2.26 -8.35
CA ASP A 116 11.01 1.40 -7.73
C ASP A 116 9.90 2.20 -7.08
N PHE A 117 10.23 3.36 -6.48
CA PHE A 117 9.22 4.23 -5.91
C PHE A 117 8.24 4.78 -6.94
N LYS A 118 8.73 5.23 -8.10
CA LYS A 118 7.87 5.70 -9.20
C LYS A 118 6.97 4.57 -9.71
N ASN A 119 7.53 3.37 -9.89
CA ASN A 119 6.79 2.19 -10.33
C ASN A 119 5.70 1.79 -9.30
N LEU A 120 6.04 1.85 -8.01
CA LEU A 120 5.10 1.61 -6.93
C LEU A 120 3.97 2.63 -6.92
N GLN A 121 4.27 3.93 -7.10
CA GLN A 121 3.25 4.98 -7.17
C GLN A 121 2.31 4.78 -8.36
N ALA A 122 2.84 4.43 -9.54
CA ALA A 122 2.04 4.12 -10.72
C ALA A 122 1.13 2.90 -10.47
N LYS A 123 1.67 1.82 -9.88
CA LYS A 123 0.89 0.63 -9.55
C LYS A 123 -0.18 0.92 -8.49
N LEU A 124 0.11 1.74 -7.49
CA LEU A 124 -0.86 2.17 -6.48
C LEU A 124 -1.96 3.05 -7.09
N HIS A 125 -1.61 3.98 -7.98
CA HIS A 125 -2.59 4.81 -8.68
C HIS A 125 -3.54 3.95 -9.50
N ASN A 126 -2.99 3.04 -10.29
CA ASN A 126 -3.79 2.08 -11.05
C ASN A 126 -4.63 1.22 -10.11
N LEU A 127 -4.12 0.83 -8.93
CA LEU A 127 -4.88 0.10 -7.92
C LEU A 127 -6.12 0.81 -7.41
N ILE A 128 -6.02 2.12 -7.20
CA ILE A 128 -7.09 2.90 -6.57
C ILE A 128 -8.09 3.41 -7.62
N PHE A 129 -7.60 3.81 -8.80
CA PHE A 129 -8.39 4.57 -9.79
C PHE A 129 -8.47 3.92 -11.17
N GLY A 130 -7.69 2.85 -11.43
CA GLY A 130 -7.71 2.15 -12.70
C GLY A 130 -8.96 1.27 -12.88
N GLU A 131 -9.35 1.04 -14.12
CA GLU A 131 -10.55 0.27 -14.47
C GLU A 131 -10.38 -1.26 -14.34
N ASP A 132 -9.14 -1.76 -14.26
CA ASP A 132 -8.85 -3.20 -14.32
C ASP A 132 -8.46 -3.79 -12.95
N PHE A 133 -9.48 -4.14 -12.16
CA PHE A 133 -9.33 -5.12 -11.08
C PHE A 133 -10.14 -6.36 -11.38
N CYS A 134 -9.46 -7.39 -11.87
CA CYS A 134 -9.98 -8.75 -11.76
C CYS A 134 -10.10 -9.09 -10.26
N SER A 135 -11.30 -8.92 -9.72
CA SER A 135 -11.71 -9.56 -8.48
C SER A 135 -11.59 -11.07 -8.71
N SER A 136 -10.61 -11.69 -8.05
CA SER A 136 -10.48 -13.14 -8.03
C SER A 136 -11.74 -13.73 -7.38
N LYS A 137 -12.75 -14.08 -8.18
CA LYS A 137 -13.88 -14.92 -7.74
C LYS A 137 -13.46 -16.38 -7.48
N LYS A 138 -12.16 -16.67 -7.43
CA LYS A 138 -11.58 -17.94 -6.99
C LYS A 138 -10.41 -17.65 -6.06
N SER A 139 -10.26 -18.48 -5.05
CA SER A 139 -9.28 -18.37 -3.96
C SER A 139 -7.80 -18.40 -4.39
N ASP A 140 -7.50 -18.63 -5.67
CA ASP A 140 -6.14 -18.68 -6.18
C ASP A 140 -6.01 -17.82 -7.46
N PRO A 141 -4.96 -16.96 -7.55
CA PRO A 141 -4.73 -16.12 -8.72
C PRO A 141 -4.04 -16.94 -9.82
N GLU A 142 -4.82 -17.72 -10.56
CA GLU A 142 -4.41 -18.16 -11.90
C GLU A 142 -4.75 -17.05 -12.89
N GLY A 143 -3.71 -16.49 -13.51
CA GLY A 143 -3.79 -15.27 -14.32
C GLY A 143 -4.59 -15.42 -15.62
N ASN A 144 -5.05 -14.28 -16.17
CA ASN A 144 -4.48 -13.67 -17.38
C ASN A 144 -5.20 -12.33 -17.66
N CYS A 145 -4.68 -11.19 -17.18
CA CYS A 145 -5.25 -9.86 -17.43
C CYS A 145 -4.85 -9.28 -18.81
N ILE A 146 -4.77 -10.11 -19.86
CA ILE A 146 -4.39 -9.67 -21.21
C ILE A 146 -5.63 -9.42 -22.10
N ASN A 147 -6.77 -10.05 -21.80
CA ASN A 147 -7.93 -10.04 -22.71
C ASN A 147 -8.82 -8.78 -22.63
N ILE A 148 -8.68 -7.93 -21.61
CA ILE A 148 -9.53 -6.72 -21.48
C ILE A 148 -9.02 -5.60 -22.41
N ILE A 149 -7.71 -5.46 -22.56
CA ILE A 149 -7.09 -4.46 -23.45
C ILE A 149 -7.42 -4.77 -24.93
N ALA A 150 -7.37 -6.04 -25.34
CA ALA A 150 -7.68 -6.46 -26.71
C ALA A 150 -9.13 -6.18 -27.12
N ASN A 151 -10.09 -6.28 -26.18
CA ASN A 151 -11.50 -6.00 -26.45
C ASN A 151 -11.80 -4.50 -26.46
N LYS A 152 -11.07 -3.68 -25.68
CA LYS A 152 -11.24 -2.22 -25.68
C LYS A 152 -10.69 -1.59 -26.97
N ILE A 153 -9.55 -2.10 -27.48
CA ILE A 153 -9.00 -1.67 -28.79
C ILE A 153 -9.96 -2.06 -29.94
N LYS A 154 -10.60 -3.23 -29.88
CA LYS A 154 -11.63 -3.62 -30.86
C LYS A 154 -12.91 -2.76 -30.79
N LYS A 155 -13.31 -2.30 -29.60
CA LYS A 155 -14.48 -1.42 -29.42
C LYS A 155 -14.23 -0.01 -29.95
N VAL A 156 -13.05 0.55 -29.68
CA VAL A 156 -12.65 1.89 -30.16
C VAL A 156 -12.48 1.93 -31.68
N ASN A 157 -12.06 0.82 -32.30
CA ASN A 157 -11.94 0.72 -33.76
C ASN A 157 -13.25 0.31 -34.48
N GLY A 158 -14.35 0.09 -33.75
CA GLY A 158 -15.60 -0.47 -34.27
C GLY A 158 -16.81 0.47 -34.29
N GLU A 159 -16.75 1.65 -33.66
CA GLU A 159 -17.85 2.64 -33.67
C GLU A 159 -17.32 4.02 -34.04
N ASN A 160 -17.15 4.24 -35.34
CA ASN A 160 -17.08 5.57 -35.94
C ASN A 160 -18.23 5.73 -36.93
N THR A 161 -19.30 6.41 -36.51
CA THR A 161 -20.22 7.23 -37.34
C THR A 161 -20.94 8.17 -36.38
N ILE A 162 -20.52 9.44 -36.26
CA ILE A 162 -20.92 10.62 -37.07
C ILE A 162 -22.17 11.30 -36.49
N ASP A 163 -22.01 12.62 -36.30
CA ASP A 163 -23.02 13.68 -36.13
C ASP A 163 -23.81 13.79 -34.81
N ASP A 164 -23.37 14.71 -33.94
CA ASP A 164 -24.06 16.00 -33.74
C ASP A 164 -23.56 16.72 -32.48
N PHE A 165 -22.65 17.67 -32.67
CA PHE A 165 -22.55 18.87 -31.81
C PHE A 165 -22.15 20.05 -32.70
N LYS A 166 -23.06 20.42 -33.61
CA LYS A 166 -23.20 21.81 -34.02
C LYS A 166 -24.36 22.41 -33.23
N SER A 167 -24.10 23.61 -32.71
CA SER A 167 -25.03 24.63 -32.23
C SER A 167 -25.41 24.65 -30.74
N ILE A 168 -25.07 25.82 -30.16
CA ILE A 168 -25.52 26.48 -28.92
C ILE A 168 -24.75 26.13 -27.65
#